data_AF-A0A0B1SMS0-F1
#
_entry.id   AF-A0A0B1SMS0-F1
#
_cell.length_a   1.000
_cell.length_b   1.000
_cell.length_c   1.000
_cell.angle_alpha   90.00
_cell.angle_beta   90.00
_cell.angle_gamma   90.00
#
_symmetry.space_group_name_H-M   'P 1'
#
loop_
_entity.id
_entity.type
_entity.pdbx_description
1 polymer ?
#
loop_
_entity_poly.entity_id
_entity_poly.type
_entity_poly.pdbx_seq_one_letter_code
_entity_poly.pdbx_strand_id
1 'polypeptide(L)'
;MSSVAADGNWKRLAELLQAMKSKHSGMDEMVELVEAELELETFLEQQGEVLRPRRDYANGLREAEMLLKDTIDRRDGGITLEAHLLLAKLHYATAEYAEALKDIENSGMELANTQFRTLRALRLVAEVYAIKGFCLEALETNDKVMDKMRSLFCYEKAAELAILYVGEIEKNIVGGGSTASTPSPTQKSEKLGDILECCLEKVAALRVRDSTIERKSNVEGIEWYRRIITCLGDKSTGERLQQKMSRQFAELLLRAVPAEGRASAISQAVSMKSQNLSFYMGSHKGYFSPASRTEEVILLLLISE
;
A
#
# COMPACT_ATOMS: atom_id res chain seq x y z
N MET A 1 -14.83 -13.71 4.47
CA MET A 1 -14.80 -12.27 4.81
C MET A 1 -13.45 -11.67 4.47
N SER A 2 -12.33 -12.22 4.95
CA SER A 2 -10.99 -11.66 4.70
C SER A 2 -10.59 -11.52 3.22
N SER A 3 -10.98 -12.45 2.33
CA SER A 3 -10.76 -12.27 0.88
C SER A 3 -11.64 -11.14 0.31
N VAL A 4 -12.93 -11.12 0.60
CA VAL A 4 -13.87 -10.08 0.11
C VAL A 4 -13.47 -8.67 0.57
N ALA A 5 -12.96 -8.55 1.80
CA ALA A 5 -12.44 -7.30 2.34
C ALA A 5 -11.10 -6.90 1.69
N ALA A 6 -10.22 -7.87 1.42
CA ALA A 6 -8.98 -7.62 0.67
C ALA A 6 -9.28 -7.10 -0.76
N ASP A 7 -10.35 -7.61 -1.39
CA ASP A 7 -10.81 -7.23 -2.72
C ASP A 7 -11.56 -5.88 -2.73
N GLY A 8 -11.76 -5.25 -1.57
CA GLY A 8 -12.51 -3.99 -1.45
C GLY A 8 -13.99 -4.08 -1.83
N ASN A 9 -14.57 -5.29 -1.84
CA ASN A 9 -15.98 -5.47 -2.20
C ASN A 9 -16.89 -5.32 -0.97
N TRP A 10 -17.02 -4.08 -0.49
CA TRP A 10 -17.77 -3.74 0.73
C TRP A 10 -19.25 -4.12 0.66
N LYS A 11 -19.87 -4.06 -0.52
CA LYS A 11 -21.26 -4.51 -0.72
C LYS A 11 -21.43 -6.00 -0.41
N ARG A 12 -20.56 -6.84 -0.96
CA ARG A 12 -20.58 -8.28 -0.70
C ARG A 12 -20.20 -8.58 0.74
N LEU A 13 -19.30 -7.80 1.34
CA LEU A 13 -18.96 -7.94 2.75
C LEU A 13 -20.18 -7.67 3.65
N ALA A 14 -20.96 -6.64 3.34
CA ALA A 14 -22.20 -6.32 4.06
C ALA A 14 -23.22 -7.45 4.02
N GLU A 15 -23.43 -8.08 2.86
CA GLU A 15 -24.33 -9.23 2.71
C GLU A 15 -23.89 -10.44 3.54
N LEU A 16 -22.58 -10.73 3.53
CA LEU A 16 -22.01 -11.83 4.32
C LEU A 16 -22.11 -11.57 5.82
N LEU A 17 -21.93 -10.31 6.24
CA LEU A 17 -22.04 -9.90 7.63
C LEU A 17 -23.47 -10.12 8.16
N GLN A 18 -24.49 -9.72 7.39
CA GLN A 18 -25.89 -9.96 7.73
C GLN A 18 -26.22 -11.47 7.85
N ALA A 19 -25.66 -12.29 6.96
CA ALA A 19 -25.82 -13.74 7.02
C ALA A 19 -25.14 -14.38 8.25
N MET A 20 -24.05 -13.78 8.77
CA MET A 20 -23.38 -14.24 9.99
C MET A 20 -24.14 -13.84 11.25
N LYS A 21 -24.63 -12.60 11.32
CA LYS A 21 -25.44 -12.09 12.44
C LYS A 21 -26.69 -12.94 12.68
N SER A 22 -27.35 -13.36 11.60
CA SER A 22 -28.55 -14.20 11.67
C SER A 22 -28.30 -15.65 12.10
N LYS A 23 -27.06 -16.15 12.04
CA LYS A 23 -26.72 -17.56 12.32
C LYS A 23 -26.23 -17.83 13.74
N HIS A 24 -26.10 -16.82 14.60
CA HIS A 24 -25.56 -16.94 15.97
C HIS A 24 -24.30 -17.84 16.03
N SER A 25 -23.32 -17.51 15.20
CA SER A 25 -22.14 -18.35 14.97
C SER A 25 -21.16 -18.45 16.17
N GLY A 26 -21.40 -17.68 17.25
CA GLY A 26 -20.46 -17.57 18.38
C GLY A 26 -19.17 -16.82 18.04
N MET A 27 -19.09 -16.20 16.86
CA MET A 27 -17.97 -15.36 16.40
C MET A 27 -18.30 -13.87 16.53
N ASP A 28 -18.94 -13.47 17.62
CA ASP A 28 -19.49 -12.12 17.77
C ASP A 28 -18.40 -11.04 17.70
N GLU A 29 -17.21 -11.31 18.25
CA GLU A 29 -16.04 -10.40 18.19
C GLU A 29 -15.52 -10.20 16.75
N MET A 30 -15.53 -11.26 15.93
CA MET A 30 -15.12 -11.15 14.53
C MET A 30 -16.17 -10.39 13.71
N VAL A 31 -17.45 -10.54 14.05
CA VAL A 31 -18.55 -9.81 13.41
C VAL A 31 -18.44 -8.32 13.71
N GLU A 32 -18.19 -7.93 14.95
CA GLU A 32 -18.02 -6.52 15.33
C GLU A 32 -16.79 -5.87 14.67
N LEU A 33 -15.65 -6.58 14.63
CA LEU A 33 -14.45 -6.08 13.94
C LEU A 33 -14.69 -5.84 12.44
N VAL A 34 -15.35 -6.80 11.78
CA VAL A 34 -15.67 -6.70 10.34
C VAL A 34 -16.73 -5.62 10.09
N GLU A 35 -17.66 -5.42 11.02
CA GLU A 35 -18.64 -4.33 10.96
C GLU A 35 -17.97 -2.96 11.04
N ALA A 36 -17.07 -2.77 12.00
CA ALA A 36 -16.34 -1.52 12.15
C ALA A 36 -15.47 -1.21 10.93
N GLU A 37 -14.78 -2.21 10.37
CA GLU A 37 -14.02 -2.05 9.13
C GLU A 37 -14.93 -1.69 7.96
N LEU A 38 -16.07 -2.36 7.81
CA LEU A 38 -17.02 -2.10 6.75
C LEU A 38 -17.53 -0.65 6.82
N GLU A 39 -17.90 -0.17 8.00
CA GLU A 39 -18.31 1.23 8.21
C GLU A 39 -17.20 2.21 7.87
N LEU A 40 -15.97 1.96 8.38
CA LEU A 40 -14.80 2.80 8.12
C LEU A 40 -14.52 2.90 6.61
N GLU A 41 -14.34 1.79 5.93
CA GLU A 41 -13.94 1.79 4.51
C GLU A 41 -15.06 2.34 3.62
N THR A 42 -16.32 2.02 3.92
CA THR A 42 -17.47 2.57 3.18
C THR A 42 -17.57 4.08 3.36
N PHE A 43 -17.31 4.59 4.57
CA PHE A 43 -17.27 6.04 4.82
C PHE A 43 -16.16 6.70 4.01
N LEU A 44 -14.94 6.13 4.03
CA LEU A 44 -13.78 6.69 3.32
C LEU A 44 -13.99 6.71 1.80
N GLU A 45 -14.57 5.67 1.21
CA GLU A 45 -14.91 5.64 -0.23
C GLU A 45 -15.86 6.76 -0.65
N GLN A 46 -16.76 7.19 0.24
CA GLN A 46 -17.70 8.28 -0.04
C GLN A 46 -17.05 9.65 -0.03
N GLN A 47 -15.86 9.80 0.56
CA GLN A 47 -15.19 11.09 0.72
C GLN A 47 -14.39 11.56 -0.51
N GLY A 48 -14.21 10.70 -1.52
CA GLY A 48 -13.54 10.99 -2.78
C GLY A 48 -12.37 10.04 -3.08
N GLU A 49 -11.67 10.29 -4.19
CA GLU A 49 -10.56 9.43 -4.65
C GLU A 49 -9.21 9.65 -3.95
N VAL A 50 -9.11 10.61 -3.02
CA VAL A 50 -7.87 10.86 -2.29
C VAL A 50 -8.22 11.13 -0.85
N LEU A 51 -7.83 10.21 0.04
CA LEU A 51 -7.98 10.41 1.48
C LEU A 51 -7.22 11.66 1.94
N ARG A 52 -7.98 12.65 2.41
CA ARG A 52 -7.47 13.85 3.09
C ARG A 52 -7.97 13.87 4.53
N PRO A 53 -7.09 13.68 5.52
CA PRO A 53 -7.43 13.75 6.94
C PRO A 53 -8.21 15.02 7.31
N ARG A 54 -9.32 14.84 8.03
CA ARG A 54 -10.28 15.90 8.37
C ARG A 54 -10.95 15.63 9.71
N ARG A 55 -10.86 16.56 10.66
CA ARG A 55 -11.47 16.43 12.01
C ARG A 55 -12.98 16.27 11.97
N ASP A 56 -13.60 16.85 10.96
CA ASP A 56 -15.02 16.78 10.64
C ASP A 56 -15.50 15.33 10.33
N TYR A 57 -14.61 14.38 10.07
CA TYR A 57 -14.95 12.96 9.90
C TYR A 57 -15.28 12.23 11.20
N ALA A 58 -14.90 12.77 12.36
CA ALA A 58 -15.10 12.10 13.66
C ALA A 58 -16.57 11.70 13.89
N ASN A 59 -17.52 12.57 13.53
CA ASN A 59 -18.94 12.26 13.69
C ASN A 59 -19.42 11.10 12.80
N GLY A 60 -18.86 10.97 11.59
CA GLY A 60 -19.23 9.91 10.64
C GLY A 60 -18.59 8.56 10.95
N LEU A 61 -17.52 8.55 11.76
CA LEU A 61 -16.74 7.36 12.11
C LEU A 61 -16.95 6.92 13.57
N ARG A 62 -17.83 7.60 14.32
CA ARG A 62 -18.05 7.36 15.74
C ARG A 62 -18.51 5.94 16.07
N GLU A 63 -19.35 5.35 15.23
CA GLU A 63 -19.87 3.99 15.47
C GLU A 63 -18.76 2.95 15.31
N ALA A 64 -18.04 2.98 14.18
CA ALA A 64 -16.84 2.19 13.96
C ALA A 64 -15.81 2.34 15.10
N GLU A 65 -15.56 3.57 15.57
CA GLU A 65 -14.64 3.83 16.68
C GLU A 65 -15.08 3.12 17.97
N MET A 66 -16.37 3.16 18.29
CA MET A 66 -16.95 2.52 19.48
C MET A 66 -16.81 1.00 19.40
N LEU A 67 -17.16 0.40 18.25
CA LEU A 67 -17.02 -1.04 18.02
C LEU A 67 -15.58 -1.52 18.19
N LEU A 68 -14.60 -0.77 17.65
CA LEU A 68 -13.19 -1.13 17.77
C LEU A 68 -12.67 -1.01 19.21
N LYS A 69 -13.09 0.01 19.95
CA LYS A 69 -12.73 0.17 21.37
C LYS A 69 -13.30 -0.95 22.23
N ASP A 70 -14.58 -1.29 22.03
CA ASP A 70 -15.21 -2.41 22.72
C ASP A 70 -14.51 -3.75 22.42
N THR A 71 -14.07 -3.93 21.18
CA THR A 71 -13.29 -5.11 20.76
C THR A 71 -11.95 -5.21 21.51
N ILE A 72 -11.24 -4.09 21.66
CA ILE A 72 -9.94 -4.04 22.37
C ILE A 72 -10.10 -4.34 23.86
N ASP A 73 -11.16 -3.84 24.49
CA ASP A 73 -11.41 -4.03 25.92
C ASP A 73 -11.67 -5.50 26.28
N ARG A 74 -12.14 -6.31 25.32
CA ARG A 74 -12.42 -7.75 25.49
C ARG A 74 -11.17 -8.65 25.38
N ARG A 75 -10.03 -8.11 24.92
CA ARG A 75 -8.67 -8.70 25.01
C ARG A 75 -8.44 -10.09 24.35
N ASP A 76 -8.90 -10.33 23.12
CA ASP A 76 -8.38 -11.44 22.31
C ASP A 76 -7.17 -11.01 21.45
N GLY A 77 -6.01 -11.64 21.60
CA GLY A 77 -4.71 -11.12 21.13
C GLY A 77 -4.59 -10.91 19.62
N GLY A 78 -5.26 -11.72 18.79
CA GLY A 78 -5.24 -11.58 17.34
C GLY A 78 -6.17 -10.47 16.82
N ILE A 79 -7.37 -10.41 17.38
CA ILE A 79 -8.39 -9.41 17.05
C ILE A 79 -7.98 -8.03 17.58
N THR A 80 -7.33 -7.98 18.74
CA THR A 80 -6.82 -6.75 19.36
C THR A 80 -5.80 -6.04 18.48
N LEU A 81 -4.90 -6.77 17.81
CA LEU A 81 -3.94 -6.19 16.87
C LEU A 81 -4.69 -5.52 15.70
N GLU A 82 -5.59 -6.25 15.04
CA GLU A 82 -6.34 -5.71 13.89
C GLU A 82 -7.25 -4.53 14.29
N ALA A 83 -7.84 -4.57 15.49
CA ALA A 83 -8.66 -3.47 16.00
C ALA A 83 -7.84 -2.19 16.21
N HIS A 84 -6.63 -2.29 16.80
CA HIS A 84 -5.72 -1.14 16.91
C HIS A 84 -5.26 -0.61 15.55
N LEU A 85 -5.02 -1.49 14.57
CA LEU A 85 -4.65 -1.06 13.21
C LEU A 85 -5.79 -0.29 12.52
N LEU A 86 -7.03 -0.74 12.68
CA LEU A 86 -8.21 -0.03 12.16
C LEU A 86 -8.46 1.29 12.89
N LEU A 87 -8.28 1.34 14.22
CA LEU A 87 -8.35 2.61 14.98
C LEU A 87 -7.27 3.59 14.55
N ALA A 88 -6.04 3.13 14.31
CA ALA A 88 -4.98 3.98 13.80
C ALA A 88 -5.36 4.62 12.45
N LYS A 89 -5.98 3.84 11.56
CA LYS A 89 -6.49 4.34 10.28
C LYS A 89 -7.64 5.32 10.45
N LEU A 90 -8.56 5.06 11.38
CA LEU A 90 -9.66 5.96 11.74
C LEU A 90 -9.14 7.28 12.28
N HIS A 91 -8.27 7.27 13.30
CA HIS A 91 -7.68 8.48 13.89
C HIS A 91 -6.83 9.26 12.88
N TYR A 92 -6.15 8.58 11.95
CA TYR A 92 -5.50 9.26 10.84
C TYR A 92 -6.52 9.97 9.94
N ALA A 93 -7.61 9.30 9.56
CA ALA A 93 -8.67 9.92 8.76
C ALA A 93 -9.31 11.12 9.46
N THR A 94 -9.43 11.12 10.80
CA THR A 94 -9.93 12.25 11.59
C THR A 94 -8.87 13.30 11.92
N ALA A 95 -7.64 13.20 11.37
CA ALA A 95 -6.51 14.09 11.66
C ALA A 95 -6.10 14.13 13.16
N GLU A 96 -6.35 13.05 13.87
CA GLU A 96 -5.90 12.79 15.24
C GLU A 96 -4.58 12.03 15.25
N TYR A 97 -3.55 12.63 14.66
CA TYR A 97 -2.26 11.96 14.39
C TYR A 97 -1.57 11.38 15.62
N ALA A 98 -1.72 12.02 16.79
CA ALA A 98 -1.12 11.55 18.03
C ALA A 98 -1.80 10.26 18.55
N GLU A 99 -3.13 10.19 18.51
CA GLU A 99 -3.86 8.98 18.89
C GLU A 99 -3.62 7.86 17.87
N ALA A 100 -3.55 8.19 16.58
CA ALA A 100 -3.17 7.22 15.55
C ALA A 100 -1.81 6.57 15.85
N LEU A 101 -0.78 7.35 16.22
CA LEU A 101 0.53 6.79 16.58
C LEU A 101 0.48 5.91 17.83
N LYS A 102 -0.33 6.30 18.83
CA LYS A 102 -0.52 5.52 20.05
C LYS A 102 -1.20 4.17 19.77
N ASP A 103 -2.20 4.13 18.90
CA ASP A 103 -2.81 2.87 18.47
C ASP A 103 -1.83 1.97 17.71
N ILE A 104 -0.98 2.56 16.86
CA ILE A 104 0.07 1.82 16.16
C ILE A 104 1.06 1.20 17.15
N GLU A 105 1.46 1.94 18.18
CA GLU A 105 2.31 1.42 19.24
C GLU A 105 1.62 0.28 20.02
N ASN A 106 0.36 0.48 20.41
CA ASN A 106 -0.42 -0.50 21.15
C ASN A 106 -0.70 -1.78 20.34
N SER A 107 -0.77 -1.69 19.01
CA SER A 107 -0.99 -2.84 18.13
C SER A 107 0.14 -3.89 18.22
N GLY A 108 1.35 -3.48 18.62
CA GLY A 108 2.53 -4.35 18.60
C GLY A 108 2.93 -4.81 17.20
N MET A 109 2.45 -4.17 16.13
CA MET A 109 2.70 -4.53 14.73
C MET A 109 4.19 -4.67 14.38
N GLU A 110 5.07 -3.90 15.03
CA GLU A 110 6.52 -3.97 14.81
C GLU A 110 7.17 -5.21 15.47
N LEU A 111 6.51 -5.78 16.49
CA LEU A 111 6.95 -7.00 17.19
C LEU A 111 6.35 -8.26 16.56
N ALA A 112 5.35 -8.10 15.70
CA ALA A 112 4.66 -9.18 15.02
C ALA A 112 5.54 -9.81 13.93
N ASN A 113 6.46 -10.70 14.34
CA ASN A 113 7.35 -11.44 13.43
C ASN A 113 6.65 -12.59 12.66
N THR A 114 5.31 -12.58 12.60
CA THR A 114 4.53 -13.68 12.02
C THR A 114 4.21 -13.37 10.57
N GLN A 115 4.34 -14.38 9.69
CA GLN A 115 3.91 -14.25 8.29
C GLN A 115 2.42 -13.89 8.20
N PHE A 116 2.07 -13.00 7.26
CA PHE A 116 0.68 -12.60 7.02
C PHE A 116 -0.16 -13.80 6.57
N ARG A 117 -1.22 -14.09 7.32
CA ARG A 117 -2.14 -15.21 7.01
C ARG A 117 -3.16 -14.87 5.91
N THR A 118 -3.42 -13.58 5.69
CA THR A 118 -4.40 -13.11 4.70
C THR A 118 -3.89 -11.88 3.96
N LEU A 119 -4.35 -11.68 2.72
CA LEU A 119 -4.06 -10.48 1.94
C LEU A 119 -4.58 -9.21 2.62
N ARG A 120 -5.73 -9.29 3.30
CA ARG A 120 -6.29 -8.19 4.11
C ARG A 120 -5.31 -7.75 5.20
N ALA A 121 -4.77 -8.70 5.98
CA ALA A 121 -3.82 -8.38 7.04
C ALA A 121 -2.53 -7.74 6.48
N LEU A 122 -2.03 -8.25 5.35
CA LEU A 122 -0.87 -7.68 4.66
C LEU A 122 -1.14 -6.23 4.20
N ARG A 123 -2.28 -5.99 3.55
CA ARG A 123 -2.70 -4.66 3.10
C ARG A 123 -2.87 -3.70 4.28
N LEU A 124 -3.59 -4.11 5.32
CA LEU A 124 -3.84 -3.28 6.49
C LEU A 124 -2.53 -2.86 7.18
N VAL A 125 -1.59 -3.79 7.36
CA VAL A 125 -0.27 -3.47 7.93
C VAL A 125 0.54 -2.56 7.01
N ALA A 126 0.49 -2.76 5.68
CA ALA A 126 1.12 -1.85 4.74
C ALA A 126 0.55 -0.41 4.84
N GLU A 127 -0.77 -0.29 4.90
CA GLU A 127 -1.47 0.99 5.06
C GLU A 127 -1.10 1.66 6.38
N VAL A 128 -1.05 0.89 7.47
CA VAL A 128 -0.73 1.44 8.79
C VAL A 128 0.74 1.87 8.91
N TYR A 129 1.69 1.19 8.27
CA TYR A 129 3.06 1.72 8.16
C TYR A 129 3.09 3.05 7.40
N ALA A 130 2.32 3.20 6.32
CA ALA A 130 2.22 4.46 5.59
C ALA A 130 1.62 5.57 6.47
N ILE A 131 0.54 5.25 7.18
CA ILE A 131 -0.11 6.13 8.16
C ILE A 131 0.86 6.57 9.26
N LYS A 132 1.66 5.64 9.80
CA LYS A 132 2.71 5.98 10.78
C LYS A 132 3.64 7.07 10.23
N GLY A 133 4.12 6.90 9.01
CA GLY A 133 4.95 7.90 8.34
C GLY A 133 4.22 9.23 8.15
N PHE A 134 2.96 9.22 7.70
CA PHE A 134 2.16 10.44 7.54
C PHE A 134 1.92 11.18 8.87
N CYS A 135 1.62 10.46 9.94
CA CYS A 135 1.42 11.04 11.26
C CYS A 135 2.71 11.64 11.84
N LEU A 136 3.84 10.95 11.67
CA LEU A 136 5.14 11.47 12.10
C LEU A 136 5.45 12.79 11.38
N GLU A 137 5.35 12.84 10.05
CA GLU A 137 5.56 14.09 9.31
C GLU A 137 4.55 15.19 9.67
N ALA A 138 3.29 14.86 9.98
CA ALA A 138 2.29 15.84 10.35
C ALA A 138 2.54 16.47 11.74
N LEU A 139 3.18 15.72 12.64
CA LEU A 139 3.52 16.16 14.00
C LEU A 139 4.94 16.77 14.10
N GLU A 140 5.76 16.57 13.07
CA GLU A 140 7.08 17.19 12.95
C GLU A 140 6.95 18.72 12.95
N THR A 141 7.30 19.33 14.08
CA THR A 141 7.29 20.78 14.27
C THR A 141 8.67 21.41 14.01
N ASN A 142 9.71 20.60 13.85
CA ASN A 142 11.06 21.02 13.55
C ASN A 142 11.73 20.03 12.59
N ASP A 143 12.56 20.56 11.70
CA ASP A 143 13.25 19.88 10.60
C ASP A 143 14.38 18.92 11.07
N LYS A 144 14.12 18.17 12.14
CA LYS A 144 15.07 17.26 12.77
C LYS A 144 15.31 16.06 11.84
N VAL A 145 16.57 15.87 11.46
CA VAL A 145 17.04 14.77 10.61
C VAL A 145 16.55 13.40 11.10
N MET A 146 16.53 13.19 12.41
CA MET A 146 16.07 11.94 13.02
C MET A 146 14.58 11.64 12.79
N ASP A 147 13.74 12.67 12.78
CA ASP A 147 12.29 12.49 12.60
C ASP A 147 11.98 12.17 11.12
N LYS A 148 12.63 12.89 10.19
CA LYS A 148 12.60 12.57 8.76
C LYS A 148 13.05 11.14 8.46
N MET A 149 14.10 10.67 9.13
CA MET A 149 14.61 9.30 8.96
C MET A 149 13.61 8.24 9.46
N ARG A 150 12.88 8.52 10.55
CA ARG A 150 11.81 7.64 11.05
C ARG A 150 10.64 7.59 10.08
N SER A 151 10.17 8.74 9.61
CA SER A 151 9.09 8.87 8.63
C SER A 151 9.45 8.12 7.34
N LEU A 152 10.67 8.30 6.84
CA LEU A 152 11.18 7.59 5.67
C LEU A 152 11.21 6.07 5.86
N PHE A 153 11.71 5.58 7.01
CA PHE A 153 11.71 4.15 7.32
C PHE A 153 10.30 3.55 7.26
N CYS A 154 9.31 4.25 7.81
CA CYS A 154 7.91 3.83 7.76
C CYS A 154 7.39 3.72 6.31
N TYR A 155 7.70 4.70 5.46
CA TYR A 155 7.31 4.66 4.05
C TYR A 155 7.99 3.54 3.26
N GLU A 156 9.26 3.24 3.54
CA GLU A 156 9.95 2.12 2.91
C GLU A 156 9.33 0.79 3.29
N LYS A 157 9.02 0.59 4.58
CA LYS A 157 8.35 -0.63 5.04
C LYS A 157 6.95 -0.77 4.43
N ALA A 158 6.18 0.29 4.40
CA ALA A 158 4.88 0.31 3.72
C ALA A 158 5.01 -0.04 2.22
N ALA A 159 5.98 0.54 1.52
CA ALA A 159 6.21 0.28 0.10
C ALA A 159 6.62 -1.17 -0.17
N GLU A 160 7.49 -1.75 0.66
CA GLU A 160 7.87 -3.17 0.55
C GLU A 160 6.66 -4.10 0.68
N LEU A 161 5.80 -3.83 1.66
CA LEU A 161 4.60 -4.61 1.91
C LEU A 161 3.52 -4.39 0.84
N ALA A 162 3.37 -3.17 0.32
CA ALA A 162 2.46 -2.86 -0.77
C ALA A 162 2.86 -3.58 -2.07
N ILE A 163 4.16 -3.60 -2.39
CA ILE A 163 4.69 -4.38 -3.53
C ILE A 163 4.43 -5.87 -3.34
N LEU A 164 4.63 -6.40 -2.14
CA LEU A 164 4.32 -7.80 -1.82
C LEU A 164 2.83 -8.08 -1.99
N TYR A 165 1.96 -7.20 -1.49
CA TYR A 165 0.51 -7.32 -1.61
C TYR A 165 0.07 -7.41 -3.07
N VAL A 166 0.51 -6.49 -3.93
CA VAL A 166 0.20 -6.52 -5.37
C VAL A 166 0.71 -7.81 -6.02
N GLY A 167 1.90 -8.27 -5.64
CA GLY A 167 2.45 -9.53 -6.14
C GLY A 167 1.65 -10.78 -5.75
N GLU A 168 0.99 -10.77 -4.59
CA GLU A 168 0.20 -11.90 -4.06
C GLU A 168 -1.27 -11.87 -4.50
N ILE A 169 -1.85 -10.70 -4.81
CA ILE A 169 -3.21 -10.58 -5.39
C ILE A 169 -3.30 -11.44 -6.66
N GLU A 170 -2.34 -11.29 -7.57
CA GLU A 170 -2.41 -11.98 -8.86
C GLU A 170 -2.15 -13.48 -8.80
N LYS A 171 -1.33 -13.94 -7.84
CA LYS A 171 -1.14 -15.38 -7.61
C LYS A 171 -2.44 -16.06 -7.18
N ASN A 172 -3.27 -15.36 -6.41
CA ASN A 172 -4.58 -15.87 -5.99
C ASN A 172 -5.61 -15.85 -7.13
N ILE A 173 -5.53 -14.88 -8.06
CA ILE A 173 -6.38 -14.83 -9.26
C ILE A 173 -6.05 -15.98 -10.22
N VAL A 174 -4.77 -16.37 -10.35
CA VAL A 174 -4.32 -17.40 -11.29
C VAL A 174 -4.31 -18.82 -10.69
N GLY A 175 -4.17 -18.95 -9.36
CA GLY A 175 -4.04 -20.24 -8.65
C GLY A 175 -5.33 -20.83 -8.05
N GLY A 176 -6.44 -20.07 -8.05
CA GLY A 176 -7.73 -20.53 -7.54
C GLY A 176 -8.46 -21.43 -8.53
N GLY A 177 -8.19 -22.74 -8.48
CA GLY A 177 -9.02 -23.74 -9.15
C GLY A 177 -10.44 -23.72 -8.59
N SER A 178 -11.36 -22.96 -9.20
CA SER A 178 -12.80 -23.00 -8.95
C SER A 178 -13.53 -22.47 -10.18
N THR A 179 -14.10 -23.40 -10.94
CA THR A 179 -15.25 -23.26 -11.85
C THR A 179 -15.52 -21.85 -12.39
N ALA A 180 -15.22 -21.67 -13.68
CA ALA A 180 -15.76 -20.67 -14.60
C ALA A 180 -16.95 -19.86 -14.03
N SER A 181 -16.65 -18.77 -13.35
CA SER A 181 -17.56 -17.63 -13.35
C SER A 181 -17.07 -16.72 -14.47
N THR A 182 -17.94 -16.53 -15.45
CA THR A 182 -17.76 -15.57 -16.53
C THR A 182 -17.23 -14.25 -15.97
N PRO A 183 -16.25 -13.58 -16.61
CA PRO A 183 -15.79 -12.27 -16.18
C PRO A 183 -17.00 -11.33 -16.30
N SER A 184 -17.60 -10.98 -15.16
CA SER A 184 -18.63 -9.97 -15.12
C SER A 184 -17.99 -8.63 -15.52
N PRO A 185 -18.56 -7.88 -16.48
CA PRO A 185 -17.95 -6.68 -17.06
C PRO A 185 -17.95 -5.45 -16.12
N THR A 186 -18.12 -5.67 -14.81
CA THR A 186 -18.25 -4.65 -13.77
C THR A 186 -17.21 -4.77 -12.65
N GLN A 187 -16.15 -5.56 -12.84
CA GLN A 187 -14.95 -5.45 -12.00
C GLN A 187 -14.32 -4.09 -12.28
N LYS A 188 -14.74 -3.07 -11.52
CA LYS A 188 -13.97 -1.84 -11.34
C LYS A 188 -12.54 -2.30 -11.04
N SER A 189 -11.58 -1.85 -11.85
CA SER A 189 -10.14 -2.03 -11.62
C SER A 189 -9.88 -1.99 -10.11
N GLU A 190 -9.38 -3.10 -9.57
CA GLU A 190 -9.01 -3.20 -8.15
C GLU A 190 -8.02 -2.07 -7.89
N LYS A 191 -8.40 -1.06 -7.12
CA LYS A 191 -7.49 0.05 -6.80
C LYS A 191 -6.59 -0.40 -5.65
N LEU A 192 -5.29 -0.13 -5.74
CA LEU A 192 -4.33 -0.39 -4.67
C LEU A 192 -4.71 0.33 -3.35
N GLY A 193 -5.42 1.46 -3.47
CA GLY A 193 -5.90 2.27 -2.36
C GLY A 193 -5.02 3.50 -2.15
N ASP A 194 -5.66 4.64 -1.92
CA ASP A 194 -5.02 5.96 -1.99
C ASP A 194 -3.86 6.13 -1.01
N ILE A 195 -3.94 5.50 0.17
CA ILE A 195 -2.90 5.53 1.20
C ILE A 195 -1.61 4.88 0.66
N LEU A 196 -1.73 3.71 0.05
CA LEU A 196 -0.60 2.97 -0.51
C LEU A 196 -0.07 3.64 -1.77
N GLU A 197 -0.94 4.12 -2.66
CA GLU A 197 -0.53 4.88 -3.84
C GLU A 197 0.25 6.14 -3.45
N CYS A 198 -0.27 6.92 -2.49
CA CYS A 198 0.41 8.10 -1.97
C CYS A 198 1.76 7.74 -1.33
N CYS A 199 1.82 6.65 -0.57
CA CYS A 199 3.06 6.17 0.04
C CYS A 199 4.13 5.80 -0.99
N LEU A 200 3.75 5.06 -2.04
CA LEU A 200 4.67 4.61 -3.08
C LEU A 200 5.26 5.78 -3.88
N GLU A 201 4.46 6.80 -4.20
CA GLU A 201 4.98 8.03 -4.82
C GLU A 201 5.93 8.76 -3.87
N LYS A 202 5.55 8.84 -2.60
CA LYS A 202 6.25 9.64 -1.60
C LYS A 202 7.61 9.06 -1.21
N VAL A 203 7.73 7.73 -1.05
CA VAL A 203 9.00 7.09 -0.72
C VAL A 203 10.05 7.34 -1.80
N ALA A 204 9.65 7.22 -3.07
CA ALA A 204 10.54 7.45 -4.21
C ALA A 204 10.96 8.93 -4.27
N ALA A 205 10.02 9.86 -4.13
CA ALA A 205 10.31 11.30 -4.12
C ALA A 205 11.16 11.73 -2.91
N LEU A 206 10.94 11.16 -1.72
CA LEU A 206 11.74 11.45 -0.53
C LEU A 206 13.19 11.00 -0.71
N ARG A 207 13.43 9.77 -1.20
CA ARG A 207 14.78 9.26 -1.44
C ARG A 207 15.57 10.07 -2.47
N VAL A 208 14.89 10.60 -3.49
CA VAL A 208 15.51 11.55 -4.45
C VAL A 208 15.86 12.89 -3.79
N ARG A 209 14.99 13.41 -2.91
CA ARG A 209 15.25 14.68 -2.20
C ARG A 209 16.37 14.55 -1.17
N ASP A 210 16.39 13.45 -0.42
CA ASP A 210 17.40 13.19 0.61
C ASP A 210 18.80 13.11 0.02
N SER A 211 18.95 12.39 -1.10
CA SER A 211 20.20 12.34 -1.86
C SER A 211 20.66 13.71 -2.39
N THR A 212 19.73 14.56 -2.81
CA THR A 212 20.04 15.94 -3.25
C THR A 212 20.57 16.80 -2.09
N ILE A 213 19.99 16.69 -0.90
CA ILE A 213 20.40 17.45 0.30
C ILE A 213 21.76 16.97 0.81
N GLU A 214 21.99 15.66 0.83
CA GLU A 214 23.24 15.07 1.31
C GLU A 214 24.38 15.11 0.28
N ARG A 215 24.18 15.70 -0.91
CA ARG A 215 25.10 15.63 -2.07
C ARG A 215 25.52 14.18 -2.39
N LYS A 216 24.64 13.22 -2.12
CA LYS A 216 24.80 11.81 -2.49
C LYS A 216 24.18 11.60 -3.87
N SER A 217 24.56 10.49 -4.51
CA SER A 217 23.99 10.13 -5.81
C SER A 217 22.50 9.79 -5.65
N ASN A 218 21.64 10.22 -6.59
CA ASN A 218 20.20 9.93 -6.60
C ASN A 218 19.84 8.45 -6.85
N VAL A 219 20.83 7.55 -6.74
CA VAL A 219 20.74 6.14 -7.10
C VAL A 219 19.62 5.44 -6.35
N GLU A 220 19.50 5.65 -5.03
CA GLU A 220 18.48 4.96 -4.23
C GLU A 220 17.06 5.40 -4.61
N GLY A 221 16.85 6.70 -4.82
CA GLY A 221 15.54 7.20 -5.27
C GLY A 221 15.17 6.71 -6.67
N ILE A 222 16.15 6.68 -7.58
CA ILE A 222 16.00 6.11 -8.93
C ILE A 222 15.67 4.61 -8.85
N GLU A 223 16.35 3.84 -8.00
CA GLU A 223 16.05 2.42 -7.82
C GLU A 223 14.67 2.19 -7.20
N TRP A 224 14.18 3.07 -6.32
CA TRP A 224 12.80 3.00 -5.82
C TRP A 224 11.78 3.21 -6.94
N TYR A 225 11.96 4.22 -7.81
CA TYR A 225 11.12 4.40 -8.99
C TYR A 225 11.13 3.14 -9.88
N ARG A 226 12.31 2.61 -10.20
CA ARG A 226 12.47 1.38 -10.99
C ARG A 226 11.77 0.20 -10.34
N ARG A 227 11.98 -0.03 -9.05
CA ARG A 227 11.38 -1.13 -8.28
C ARG A 227 9.87 -1.07 -8.32
N ILE A 228 9.28 0.09 -8.02
CA ILE A 228 7.83 0.26 -8.00
C ILE A 228 7.24 0.04 -9.40
N ILE A 229 7.72 0.76 -10.42
CA ILE A 229 7.21 0.65 -11.79
C ILE A 229 7.35 -0.79 -12.32
N THR A 230 8.50 -1.42 -12.05
CA THR A 230 8.77 -2.81 -12.47
C THR A 230 7.84 -3.80 -11.76
N CYS A 231 7.57 -3.63 -10.47
CA CYS A 231 6.69 -4.52 -9.71
C CYS A 231 5.21 -4.36 -10.10
N LEU A 232 4.78 -3.15 -10.44
CA LEU A 232 3.40 -2.86 -10.85
C LEU A 232 3.13 -3.15 -12.33
N GLY A 233 4.18 -3.25 -13.17
CA GLY A 233 4.02 -3.10 -14.61
C GLY A 233 3.35 -4.21 -15.41
N ASP A 234 3.03 -5.32 -14.78
CA ASP A 234 2.20 -6.39 -15.34
C ASP A 234 0.88 -6.54 -14.59
N LYS A 235 0.53 -5.55 -13.74
CA LYS A 235 -0.52 -5.64 -12.72
C LYS A 235 -1.62 -4.61 -12.93
N SER A 236 -2.86 -5.05 -13.19
CA SER A 236 -4.00 -4.14 -13.38
C SER A 236 -4.30 -3.29 -12.15
N THR A 237 -4.00 -3.81 -10.94
CA THR A 237 -4.17 -3.10 -9.67
C THR A 237 -3.28 -1.86 -9.54
N GLY A 238 -2.13 -1.86 -10.22
CA GLY A 238 -1.11 -0.81 -10.14
C GLY A 238 -1.02 0.09 -11.37
N GLU A 239 -1.84 -0.14 -12.41
CA GLU A 239 -1.69 0.47 -13.74
C GLU A 239 -1.71 2.01 -13.68
N ARG A 240 -2.72 2.60 -13.02
CA ARG A 240 -2.86 4.07 -12.89
C ARG A 240 -1.64 4.69 -12.21
N LEU A 241 -1.18 4.07 -11.12
CA LEU A 241 -0.02 4.54 -10.38
C LEU A 241 1.26 4.38 -11.22
N GLN A 242 1.40 3.26 -11.92
CA GLN A 242 2.53 3.00 -12.80
C GLN A 242 2.64 4.05 -13.90
N GLN A 243 1.54 4.39 -14.59
CA GLN A 243 1.52 5.44 -15.62
C GLN A 243 1.99 6.78 -15.03
N LYS A 244 1.41 7.18 -13.90
CA LYS A 244 1.75 8.43 -13.21
C LYS A 244 3.22 8.48 -12.79
N MET A 245 3.71 7.44 -12.14
CA MET A 245 5.11 7.37 -11.69
C MET A 245 6.08 7.24 -12.84
N SER A 246 5.72 6.58 -13.96
CA SER A 246 6.57 6.48 -15.15
C SER A 246 6.84 7.87 -15.75
N ARG A 247 5.80 8.70 -15.85
CA ARG A 247 5.96 10.11 -16.27
C ARG A 247 6.85 10.90 -15.32
N GLN A 248 6.59 10.83 -14.01
CA GLN A 248 7.42 11.50 -13.00
C GLN A 248 8.90 11.07 -13.08
N PHE A 249 9.13 9.77 -13.32
CA PHE A 249 10.47 9.21 -13.40
C PHE A 249 11.19 9.62 -14.68
N ALA A 250 10.51 9.63 -15.83
CA ALA A 250 11.07 10.14 -17.08
C ALA A 250 11.52 11.60 -16.93
N GLU A 251 10.69 12.44 -16.31
CA GLU A 251 11.03 13.83 -16.02
C GLU A 251 12.24 13.96 -15.07
N LEU A 252 12.32 13.13 -14.03
CA LEU A 252 13.46 13.10 -13.12
C LEU A 252 14.75 12.72 -13.87
N LEU A 253 14.71 11.66 -14.68
CA LEU A 253 15.86 11.22 -15.47
C LEU A 253 16.31 12.33 -16.41
N LEU A 254 15.38 13.05 -17.06
CA LEU A 254 15.68 14.17 -17.95
C LEU A 254 16.35 15.37 -17.25
N ARG A 255 15.98 15.68 -16.01
CA ARG A 255 16.50 16.85 -15.28
C ARG A 255 17.74 16.57 -14.44
N ALA A 256 17.80 15.42 -13.77
CA ALA A 256 18.72 15.18 -12.66
C ALA A 256 19.87 14.21 -12.96
N VAL A 257 19.86 13.53 -14.10
CA VAL A 257 20.89 12.54 -14.47
C VAL A 257 21.69 13.04 -15.68
N PRO A 258 23.00 13.25 -15.59
CA PRO A 258 23.82 13.64 -16.76
C PRO A 258 23.79 12.58 -17.86
N ALA A 259 23.82 13.01 -19.14
CA ALA A 259 23.73 12.12 -20.29
C ALA A 259 24.93 11.17 -20.47
N GLU A 260 26.10 11.50 -19.91
CA GLU A 260 27.39 10.86 -20.24
C GLU A 260 28.05 10.13 -19.05
N GLY A 261 27.29 9.76 -18.02
CA GLY A 261 27.81 8.88 -16.97
C GLY A 261 27.83 7.43 -17.43
N ARG A 262 29.01 6.78 -17.48
CA ARG A 262 29.20 5.31 -17.62
C ARG A 262 28.61 4.48 -16.46
N ALA A 263 27.58 4.99 -15.81
CA ALA A 263 26.82 4.36 -14.75
C ALA A 263 25.33 4.31 -15.15
N SER A 264 25.05 3.81 -16.36
CA SER A 264 23.81 3.05 -16.56
C SER A 264 24.03 1.73 -15.81
N ALA A 265 24.08 1.79 -14.48
CA ALA A 265 24.08 0.59 -13.66
C ALA A 265 22.77 -0.10 -14.00
N ILE A 266 22.87 -1.31 -14.56
CA ILE A 266 21.73 -2.16 -14.88
C ILE A 266 20.78 -2.13 -13.68
N SER A 267 19.53 -1.70 -13.92
CA SER A 267 18.50 -1.61 -12.88
C SER A 267 18.43 -2.92 -12.11
N GLN A 268 18.68 -2.88 -10.79
CA GLN A 268 18.67 -4.09 -9.98
C GLN A 268 17.26 -4.68 -9.95
N ALA A 269 16.25 -3.82 -9.94
CA ALA A 269 14.84 -4.21 -10.02
C ALA A 269 14.52 -4.98 -11.32
N VAL A 270 14.95 -4.47 -12.48
CA VAL A 270 14.71 -5.12 -13.78
C VAL A 270 15.50 -6.42 -13.89
N SER A 271 16.73 -6.46 -13.38
CA SER A 271 17.54 -7.68 -13.33
C SER A 271 16.89 -8.75 -12.45
N MET A 272 16.42 -8.41 -11.25
CA MET A 272 15.74 -9.36 -10.35
C MET A 272 14.43 -9.88 -10.95
N LYS A 273 13.60 -9.01 -11.55
CA LYS A 273 12.37 -9.45 -12.23
C LYS A 273 12.68 -10.37 -13.40
N SER A 274 13.67 -10.04 -14.22
CA SER A 274 14.12 -10.88 -15.34
C SER A 274 14.63 -12.25 -14.86
N GLN A 275 15.39 -12.30 -13.76
CA GLN A 275 15.85 -13.56 -13.16
C GLN A 275 14.68 -14.41 -12.66
N ASN A 276 13.75 -13.81 -11.91
CA ASN A 276 12.56 -14.51 -11.40
C ASN A 276 11.74 -15.11 -12.54
N LEU A 277 11.51 -14.38 -13.64
CA LEU A 277 10.73 -14.87 -14.77
C LEU A 277 11.50 -15.87 -15.65
N SER A 278 12.82 -15.73 -15.78
CA SER A 278 13.65 -16.70 -16.50
C SER A 278 13.59 -18.11 -15.89
N PHE A 279 13.43 -18.18 -14.56
CA PHE A 279 13.22 -19.43 -13.83
C PHE A 279 11.90 -20.12 -14.21
N TYR A 280 10.85 -19.35 -14.52
CA TYR A 280 9.52 -19.88 -14.85
C TYR A 280 9.26 -20.06 -16.35
N MET A 281 9.91 -19.28 -17.23
CA MET A 281 9.58 -19.22 -18.66
C MET A 281 10.60 -19.90 -19.59
N GLY A 282 11.72 -20.39 -19.05
CA GLY A 282 12.84 -20.85 -19.87
C GLY A 282 13.58 -19.71 -20.57
N SER A 283 14.85 -19.92 -20.89
CA SER A 283 15.87 -18.92 -21.25
C SER A 283 15.61 -18.02 -22.49
N HIS A 284 14.45 -18.06 -23.14
CA HIS A 284 14.27 -17.51 -24.50
C HIS A 284 13.25 -16.36 -24.66
N LYS A 285 12.66 -15.82 -23.59
CA LYS A 285 11.87 -14.57 -23.64
C LYS A 285 12.36 -13.59 -22.58
N GLY A 286 13.44 -12.87 -22.89
CA GLY A 286 13.90 -11.76 -22.06
C GLY A 286 12.96 -10.57 -22.21
N TYR A 287 12.61 -9.92 -21.10
CA TYR A 287 11.97 -8.60 -21.14
C TYR A 287 12.95 -7.58 -21.71
N PHE A 288 12.44 -6.58 -22.42
CA PHE A 288 13.25 -5.44 -22.82
C PHE A 288 13.75 -4.72 -21.56
N SER A 289 15.07 -4.61 -21.41
CA SER A 289 15.72 -3.83 -20.36
C SER A 289 16.45 -2.68 -21.04
N PRO A 290 16.13 -1.42 -20.72
CA PRO A 290 16.85 -0.27 -21.26
C PRO A 290 18.35 -0.37 -20.96
N ALA A 291 19.17 -0.21 -21.99
CA ALA A 291 20.63 -0.17 -21.89
C ALA A 291 21.15 1.26 -21.64
N SER A 292 20.35 2.28 -21.97
CA SER A 292 20.71 3.69 -21.84
C SER A 292 19.60 4.51 -21.18
N ARG A 293 19.98 5.66 -20.62
CA ARG A 293 19.04 6.67 -20.10
C ARG A 293 17.99 7.06 -21.14
N THR A 294 18.38 7.21 -22.40
CA THR A 294 17.47 7.58 -23.49
C THR A 294 16.44 6.48 -23.74
N GLU A 295 16.87 5.22 -23.81
CA GLU A 295 15.95 4.08 -23.93
C GLU A 295 14.99 3.99 -22.74
N GLU A 296 15.48 4.26 -21.53
CA GLU A 296 14.67 4.22 -20.30
C GLU A 296 13.62 5.34 -20.33
N VAL A 297 14.01 6.57 -20.68
CA VAL A 297 13.06 7.70 -20.83
C VAL A 297 12.00 7.42 -21.88
N ILE A 298 12.38 6.88 -23.05
CA ILE A 298 11.42 6.56 -24.11
C ILE A 298 10.44 5.48 -23.64
N LEU A 299 10.94 4.40 -23.02
CA LEU A 299 10.09 3.34 -22.48
C LEU A 299 9.09 3.87 -21.44
N LEU A 300 9.56 4.71 -20.51
CA LEU A 300 8.72 5.29 -19.46
C LEU A 300 7.63 6.20 -20.04
N LEU A 301 7.95 6.98 -21.07
CA LEU A 301 6.98 7.83 -21.74
C LEU A 301 5.93 7.00 -22.48
N LEU A 302 6.33 5.92 -23.16
CA LEU A 302 5.40 4.98 -23.81
C LEU A 302 4.49 4.26 -22.82
N ILE A 303 4.97 3.95 -21.61
CA ILE A 303 4.13 3.38 -20.55
C ILE A 303 3.13 4.42 -20.02
N SER A 304 3.47 5.71 -20.07
CA SER A 304 2.66 6.78 -19.49
C SER A 304 1.59 7.39 -20.41
N GLU A 305 1.63 7.07 -21.71
CA GLU A 305 0.62 7.44 -22.71
C GLU A 305 -0.62 6.55 -22.64
#